data_AF-A0A8J7N803-F1
#
_entry.id   AF-A0A8J7N803-F1
#
_cell.length_a   1.000
_cell.length_b   1.000
_cell.length_c   1.000
_cell.angle_alpha   90.00
_cell.angle_beta   90.00
_cell.angle_gamma   90.00
#
_symmetry.space_group_name_H-M   'P 1'
#
loop_
_entity.id
_entity.type
_entity.pdbx_description
1 polymer ?
#
loop_
_entity_poly.entity_id
_entity_poly.type
_entity_poly.pdbx_seq_one_letter_code
_entity_poly.pdbx_strand_id
1 'polypeptide(L)'
;ERHYGQRPVIYTTVDFYRETDIGSLKNTEFWLRSVAGHPVDVYPGAEWTFWQYTGTGQVPGIDGPVDLNVYTGSTSSWKRWRS
;
A
#
# COMPACT_ATOMS: atom_id res chain seq x y z
N GLU A 1 -12.67 5.84 -10.91
CA GLU A 1 -12.75 7.24 -11.37
C GLU A 1 -14.16 7.69 -11.68
N ARG A 2 -14.78 7.29 -12.80
CA ARG A 2 -16.06 7.89 -13.27
C ARG A 2 -17.18 8.04 -12.22
N HIS A 3 -17.34 7.08 -11.31
CA HIS A 3 -18.40 7.13 -10.30
C HIS A 3 -18.04 7.98 -9.07
N TYR A 4 -16.78 7.92 -8.61
CA TYR A 4 -16.33 8.55 -7.35
C TYR A 4 -15.47 9.80 -7.56
N GLY A 5 -15.15 10.17 -8.80
CA GLY A 5 -14.23 11.27 -9.12
C GLY A 5 -12.78 11.02 -8.73
N GLN A 6 -12.46 9.86 -8.14
CA GLN A 6 -11.14 9.53 -7.60
C GLN A 6 -10.54 8.29 -8.28
N ARG A 7 -9.21 8.30 -8.39
CA ARG A 7 -8.42 7.16 -8.84
C ARG A 7 -8.37 6.10 -7.72
N PRO A 8 -8.67 4.81 -8.02
CA PRO A 8 -8.55 3.78 -7.01
C PRO A 8 -7.08 3.52 -6.66
N VAL A 9 -6.84 3.16 -5.40
CA VAL A 9 -5.61 2.54 -4.93
C VAL A 9 -5.77 1.03 -5.03
N ILE A 10 -4.77 0.33 -5.56
CA ILE A 10 -4.78 -1.13 -5.68
C ILE A 10 -3.99 -1.74 -4.52
N TYR A 11 -4.69 -2.47 -3.66
CA TYR A 11 -4.06 -3.34 -2.68
C TYR A 11 -3.73 -4.71 -3.30
N THR A 12 -2.55 -5.25 -3.00
CA THR A 12 -2.13 -6.57 -3.49
C THR A 12 -1.12 -7.25 -2.57
N THR A 13 -1.03 -8.57 -2.69
CA THR A 13 -0.03 -9.43 -2.04
C THR A 13 1.16 -9.68 -2.96
N VAL A 14 2.23 -10.23 -2.39
CA VAL A 14 3.49 -10.52 -3.09
C VAL A 14 3.26 -11.49 -4.26
N ASP A 15 2.58 -12.62 -3.99
CA ASP A 15 2.40 -13.67 -4.99
C ASP A 15 1.51 -13.19 -6.13
N PHE A 16 0.39 -12.54 -5.81
CA PHE A 16 -0.50 -12.00 -6.83
C PHE A 16 0.21 -10.95 -7.71
N TYR A 17 0.99 -10.05 -7.11
CA TYR A 17 1.72 -9.05 -7.89
C TYR A 17 2.70 -9.69 -8.88
N ARG A 18 3.39 -10.77 -8.47
CA ARG A 18 4.36 -11.49 -9.28
C ARG A 18 3.70 -12.32 -10.37
N GLU A 19 2.55 -12.91 -10.09
CA GLU A 19 1.89 -13.88 -10.98
C GLU A 19 1.03 -13.23 -12.07
N THR A 20 0.56 -11.99 -11.89
CA THR A 20 -0.45 -11.40 -12.78
C THR A 20 0.03 -10.20 -13.59
N ASP A 21 1.31 -9.81 -13.49
CA ASP A 21 1.85 -8.60 -14.11
C ASP A 21 1.07 -7.32 -13.73
N ILE A 22 0.39 -7.30 -12.57
CA ILE A 22 -0.43 -6.14 -12.18
C ILE A 22 0.41 -4.86 -12.04
N GLY A 23 1.71 -4.99 -11.78
CA GLY A 23 2.66 -3.89 -11.74
C GLY A 23 2.84 -3.13 -13.06
N SER A 24 2.42 -3.70 -14.21
CA SER A 24 2.51 -3.01 -15.50
C SER A 24 1.41 -1.96 -15.70
N LEU A 25 0.38 -1.94 -14.85
CA LEU A 25 -0.70 -0.97 -14.89
C LEU A 25 -0.18 0.46 -14.69
N LYS A 26 -0.34 1.29 -15.72
CA LYS A 26 0.18 2.67 -15.72
C LYS A 26 -0.62 3.60 -14.81
N ASN A 27 0.10 4.55 -14.21
CA ASN A 27 -0.45 5.59 -13.34
C ASN A 27 -1.22 4.99 -12.15
N THR A 28 -0.80 3.85 -11.64
CA THR A 28 -1.49 3.13 -10.58
C THR A 28 -0.81 3.39 -9.26
N GLU A 29 -1.61 3.72 -8.25
CA GLU A 29 -1.13 3.77 -6.88
C GLU A 29 -1.30 2.42 -6.21
N PHE A 30 -0.20 1.89 -5.69
CA PHE A 30 -0.20 0.59 -5.02
C PHE A 30 -0.18 0.72 -3.50
N TRP A 31 -0.98 -0.13 -2.86
CA TRP A 31 -0.88 -0.46 -1.45
C TRP A 31 -0.33 -1.89 -1.34
N LEU A 32 0.98 -2.00 -1.16
CA LEU A 32 1.67 -3.28 -1.16
C LEU A 32 1.64 -3.91 0.23
N ARG A 33 1.24 -5.17 0.34
CA ARG A 33 1.47 -5.96 1.56
C ARG A 33 2.84 -6.59 1.53
N SER A 34 3.66 -6.30 2.54
CA SER A 34 4.93 -6.99 2.76
C SER A 34 5.26 -7.03 4.23
N VAL A 35 4.98 -8.16 4.88
CA VAL A 35 5.22 -8.32 6.32
C VAL A 35 6.58 -8.96 6.64
N ALA A 36 7.27 -9.49 5.63
CA ALA A 36 8.54 -10.20 5.78
C ALA A 36 9.77 -9.36 5.38
N GLY A 37 9.57 -8.18 4.78
CA GLY A 37 10.66 -7.33 4.29
C GLY A 37 10.18 -5.98 3.76
N HIS A 38 11.11 -5.08 3.51
CA HIS A 38 10.78 -3.76 2.96
C HIS A 38 10.30 -3.89 1.50
N PRO A 39 9.33 -3.08 1.03
CA PRO A 39 8.80 -3.23 -0.33
C PRO A 39 9.84 -3.07 -1.44
N VAL A 40 10.90 -2.28 -1.22
CA VAL A 40 12.01 -2.12 -2.17
C VAL A 40 12.70 -3.47 -2.49
N ASP A 41 12.81 -4.35 -1.50
CA ASP A 41 13.45 -5.65 -1.66
C ASP A 41 12.46 -6.71 -2.17
N VAL A 42 11.20 -6.64 -1.71
CA VAL A 42 10.17 -7.64 -2.01
C VAL A 42 9.51 -7.43 -3.39
N TYR A 43 9.43 -6.17 -3.83
CA TYR A 43 8.89 -5.71 -5.11
C TYR A 43 9.92 -4.83 -5.85
N PRO A 44 11.01 -5.40 -6.39
CA PRO A 44 12.06 -4.61 -7.02
C PRO A 44 11.52 -3.74 -8.17
N GLY A 45 11.77 -2.43 -8.07
CA GLY A 45 11.33 -1.44 -9.07
C GLY A 45 9.87 -1.03 -8.99
N ALA A 46 9.09 -1.55 -8.03
CA ALA A 46 7.71 -1.11 -7.84
C ALA A 46 7.66 0.23 -7.07
N GLU A 47 6.90 1.19 -7.59
CA GLU A 47 6.47 2.35 -6.81
C GLU A 47 5.25 1.98 -5.97
N TRP A 48 5.15 2.51 -4.74
CA TRP A 48 4.05 2.24 -3.82
C TRP A 48 3.66 3.49 -3.05
N THR A 49 2.36 3.67 -2.83
CA THR A 49 1.82 4.77 -2.02
C THR A 49 1.71 4.36 -0.55
N PHE A 50 1.25 3.13 -0.33
CA PHE A 50 1.10 2.55 1.00
C PHE A 50 1.82 1.22 1.11
N TRP A 51 2.29 0.93 2.32
CA TRP A 51 2.87 -0.34 2.68
C TRP A 51 2.18 -0.88 3.93
N GLN A 52 1.55 -2.05 3.81
CA GLN A 52 1.14 -2.85 4.97
C GLN A 52 2.34 -3.66 5.48
N TYR A 53 2.92 -3.22 6.60
CA TYR A 53 4.17 -3.78 7.12
C TYR A 53 3.96 -4.82 8.23
N THR A 54 2.76 -4.90 8.80
CA THR A 54 2.39 -5.99 9.72
C THR A 54 0.89 -6.19 9.72
N GLY A 55 0.45 -7.44 9.93
CA GLY A 55 -0.94 -7.80 10.24
C GLY A 55 -1.16 -8.19 11.70
N THR A 56 -0.16 -7.99 12.54
CA THR A 56 -0.18 -8.36 13.97
C THR A 56 0.15 -7.18 14.88
N GLY A 57 -0.05 -5.96 14.40
CA GLY A 57 0.16 -4.75 15.18
C GLY A 57 -0.78 -4.67 16.38
N GLN A 58 -0.39 -3.85 17.35
CA GLN A 58 -1.20 -3.51 18.51
C GLN A 58 -1.32 -2.00 18.61
N VAL A 59 -2.54 -1.49 18.73
CA VAL A 59 -2.82 -0.06 18.82
C VAL A 59 -3.74 0.15 20.02
N PRO A 60 -3.40 1.06 20.95
CA PRO A 60 -4.29 1.40 22.05
C PRO A 60 -5.69 1.79 21.54
N GLY A 61 -6.71 1.11 22.07
CA GLY A 61 -8.12 1.30 21.65
C GLY A 61 -8.62 0.32 20.58
N ILE A 62 -7.79 -0.61 20.10
CA ILE A 62 -8.22 -1.71 19.23
C ILE A 62 -7.94 -3.03 19.96
N ASP A 63 -8.98 -3.84 20.13
CA ASP A 63 -8.88 -5.18 20.70
C ASP A 63 -8.37 -6.18 19.66
N GLY A 64 -7.26 -6.86 19.98
CA GLY A 64 -6.66 -7.88 19.13
C GLY A 64 -5.67 -7.34 18.09
N PRO A 65 -5.14 -8.22 17.22
CA PRO A 65 -4.16 -7.84 16.20
C PRO A 65 -4.79 -6.97 15.11
N VAL A 66 -4.05 -5.95 14.65
CA VAL A 66 -4.48 -5.04 13.58
C VAL A 66 -3.39 -4.80 12.54
N ASP A 67 -3.82 -4.59 11.30
CA ASP A 67 -2.94 -4.21 10.20
C ASP A 67 -2.37 -2.81 10.41
N LEU A 68 -1.04 -2.68 10.35
CA LEU A 68 -0.37 -1.38 10.37
C LEU A 68 0.22 -1.04 9.01
N ASN A 69 0.09 0.23 8.67
CA ASN A 69 0.39 0.75 7.35
C ASN A 69 1.17 2.05 7.44
N VAL A 70 2.03 2.29 6.46
CA VAL A 70 2.72 3.57 6.29
C VAL A 70 2.47 4.14 4.90
N TYR A 71 2.43 5.47 4.83
CA TYR A 71 2.41 6.23 3.59
C TYR A 71 3.86 6.57 3.19
N THR A 72 4.21 6.47 1.91
CA THR A 72 5.61 6.65 1.45
C THR A 72 6.16 8.08 1.57
N GLY A 73 5.34 9.07 2.00
CA GLY A 73 5.70 10.48 2.00
C GLY A 73 5.55 11.19 3.34
N SER A 74 5.92 12.48 3.35
CA SER A 74 5.76 13.38 4.49
C SER A 74 4.29 13.67 4.85
N THR A 75 4.05 14.20 6.05
CA THR A 75 2.74 14.71 6.48
C THR A 75 2.17 15.79 5.53
N SER A 76 3.03 16.62 4.97
CA SER A 76 2.62 17.66 4.01
C SER A 76 2.17 17.08 2.68
N SER A 77 2.84 16.04 2.17
CA SER A 77 2.38 15.30 0.98
C SER A 77 1.10 14.51 1.26
N TRP A 78 0.98 13.89 2.43
CA TRP A 78 -0.25 13.21 2.86
C TRP A 78 -1.47 14.13 2.80
N LYS A 79 -1.34 15.35 3.34
CA LYS A 79 -2.42 16.35 3.31
C LYS A 79 -2.84 16.70 1.88
N ARG A 80 -1.90 16.79 0.94
CA ARG A 80 -2.21 17.05 -0.48
C ARG A 80 -2.85 15.85 -1.15
N TRP A 81 -2.34 14.64 -0.90
CA TRP A 81 -2.83 13.41 -1.51
C TRP A 81 -4.26 13.08 -1.11
N ARG A 82 -4.64 13.32 0.16
CA ARG A 82 -5.99 13.02 0.66
C ARG A 82 -7.05 14.07 0.30
N SER A 83 -6.64 15.21 -0.24
CA SER A 83 -7.54 16.35 -0.53
C SER A 83 -8.15 16.18 -1.92
#